data_AF-A0A496UEM6-F1
#
_entry.id   AF-A0A496UEM6-F1
#
_cell.length_a   1.000
_cell.length_b   1.000
_cell.length_c   1.000
_cell.angle_alpha   90.00
_cell.angle_beta   90.00
_cell.angle_gamma   90.00
#
_symmetry.space_group_name_H-M   'P 1'
#
loop_
_entity.id
_entity.type
_entity.pdbx_description
1 polymer ?
#
loop_
_entity_poly.entity_id
_entity_poly.type
_entity_poly.pdbx_seq_one_letter_code
_entity_poly.pdbx_strand_id
1 'polypeptide(L)'
;MLKKEIIDTLKQTALVACFLAVIPVVFLVNSARLSGEQSFEEYVVLGLYLDFYLLVMWLAYEMFAGEDTDDSEDYLKTLPVTRWKLLAVKTLPRLAMVWAIGAVLNLTSVPVYDSLLVSVVFSAGVMLSGFLLGISNRRNPVLVAVFFAITTYPVLSVFVSYLVFLQTGAPLISLVWNHWVLYKILDGLLLVVPATLPYLLLFPVFRSWDCSSKQVRSEKMLKRLALPAVAYVVIWAEVFTV
;
A
#
# COMPACT_ATOMS: atom_id res chain seq x y z
N MET A 1 24.24 6.81 5.67
CA MET A 1 22.84 6.37 5.87
C MET A 1 21.99 6.61 4.62
N LEU A 2 21.78 7.85 4.18
CA LEU A 2 20.93 8.14 3.00
C LEU A 2 21.33 7.40 1.72
N LYS A 3 22.64 7.38 1.37
CA LYS A 3 23.15 6.64 0.19
C LYS A 3 22.78 5.15 0.23
N LYS A 4 22.84 4.52 1.40
CA LYS A 4 22.45 3.10 1.59
C LYS A 4 20.95 2.94 1.30
N GLU A 5 20.12 3.79 1.92
CA GLU A 5 18.66 3.74 1.73
C GLU A 5 18.22 3.94 0.28
N ILE A 6 18.89 4.83 -0.46
CA ILE A 6 18.62 5.02 -1.90
C ILE A 6 18.93 3.74 -2.67
N ILE A 7 20.10 3.13 -2.44
CA ILE A 7 20.51 1.89 -3.12
C ILE A 7 19.56 0.74 -2.78
N ASP A 8 19.18 0.59 -1.52
CA ASP A 8 18.27 -0.48 -1.08
C ASP A 8 16.87 -0.26 -1.67
N THR A 9 16.38 0.98 -1.70
CA THR A 9 15.10 1.34 -2.35
C THR A 9 15.12 0.99 -3.84
N LEU A 10 16.21 1.30 -4.55
CA LEU A 10 16.36 0.96 -5.97
C LEU A 10 16.32 -0.56 -6.19
N LYS A 11 17.03 -1.33 -5.37
CA LYS A 11 17.00 -2.81 -5.44
C LYS A 11 15.61 -3.37 -5.19
N GLN A 12 14.94 -2.90 -4.14
CA GLN A 12 13.57 -3.32 -3.79
C GLN A 12 12.59 -2.98 -4.92
N THR A 13 12.75 -1.82 -5.53
CA THR A 13 11.91 -1.38 -6.66
C THR A 13 12.14 -2.24 -7.90
N ALA A 14 13.40 -2.55 -8.22
CA ALA A 14 13.74 -3.42 -9.35
C ALA A 14 13.15 -4.82 -9.19
N LEU A 15 13.10 -5.36 -7.96
CA LEU A 15 12.45 -6.65 -7.68
C LEU A 15 10.95 -6.63 -8.00
N VAL A 16 10.26 -5.54 -7.64
CA VAL A 16 8.82 -5.41 -7.96
C VAL A 16 8.62 -5.19 -9.46
N ALA A 17 9.50 -4.44 -10.12
CA ALA A 17 9.42 -4.24 -11.56
C ALA A 17 9.50 -5.55 -12.37
N CYS A 18 10.02 -6.65 -11.80
CA CYS A 18 9.97 -7.96 -12.44
C CYS A 18 8.53 -8.49 -12.64
N PHE A 19 7.56 -8.04 -11.83
CA PHE A 19 6.14 -8.41 -12.01
C PHE A 19 5.54 -7.85 -13.31
N LEU A 20 6.14 -6.81 -13.90
CA LEU A 20 5.74 -6.30 -15.21
C LEU A 20 5.86 -7.35 -16.31
N ALA A 21 6.80 -8.29 -16.17
CA ALA A 21 6.96 -9.40 -17.11
C ALA A 21 5.78 -10.41 -17.03
N VAL A 22 5.03 -10.42 -15.94
CA VAL A 22 3.87 -11.30 -15.73
C VAL A 22 2.66 -10.79 -16.49
N ILE A 23 2.48 -9.46 -16.61
CA ILE A 23 1.34 -8.82 -17.29
C ILE A 23 1.05 -9.42 -18.68
N PRO A 24 2.01 -9.48 -19.62
CA PRO A 24 1.74 -10.05 -20.95
C PRO A 24 1.43 -11.55 -20.92
N VAL A 25 1.99 -12.30 -19.97
CA VAL A 25 1.69 -13.74 -19.79
C VAL A 25 0.23 -13.93 -19.37
N VAL A 26 -0.24 -13.13 -18.40
CA VAL A 26 -1.64 -13.23 -17.94
C VAL A 26 -2.59 -12.79 -19.06
N PHE A 27 -2.25 -11.76 -19.85
CA PHE A 27 -3.04 -11.37 -21.02
C PHE A 27 -3.18 -12.51 -22.03
N LEU A 28 -2.10 -13.21 -22.37
CA LEU A 28 -2.14 -14.35 -23.30
C LEU A 28 -3.03 -15.50 -22.79
N VAL A 29 -2.97 -15.79 -21.49
CA VAL A 29 -3.84 -16.80 -20.87
C VAL A 29 -5.30 -16.35 -20.89
N ASN A 30 -5.55 -15.07 -20.64
CA ASN A 30 -6.90 -14.52 -20.59
C ASN A 30 -7.54 -14.45 -21.98
N SER A 31 -6.83 -13.93 -22.98
CA SER A 31 -7.28 -13.90 -24.38
C SER A 31 -7.49 -15.29 -24.98
N ALA A 32 -6.74 -16.31 -24.52
CA ALA A 32 -6.93 -17.69 -24.95
C ALA A 32 -8.13 -18.39 -24.30
N ARG A 33 -8.59 -17.93 -23.12
CA ARG A 33 -9.65 -18.58 -22.32
C ARG A 33 -10.97 -17.83 -22.30
N LEU A 34 -10.93 -16.50 -22.37
CA LEU A 34 -12.08 -15.63 -22.32
C LEU A 34 -12.16 -14.91 -23.66
N SER A 35 -13.32 -14.98 -24.31
CA SER A 35 -13.69 -14.16 -25.47
C SER A 35 -13.90 -12.69 -25.07
N GLY A 36 -12.98 -12.12 -24.28
CA GLY A 36 -13.07 -10.78 -23.75
C GLY A 36 -12.68 -9.76 -24.81
N GLU A 37 -13.47 -8.69 -24.92
CA GLU A 37 -13.25 -7.57 -25.85
C GLU A 37 -12.12 -6.62 -25.41
N GLN A 38 -11.42 -6.91 -24.31
CA GLN A 38 -10.39 -6.02 -23.78
C GLN A 38 -9.16 -5.98 -24.68
N SER A 39 -8.74 -4.74 -24.99
CA SER A 39 -7.49 -4.50 -25.69
C SER A 39 -6.28 -4.85 -24.81
N PHE A 40 -5.17 -5.20 -25.44
CA PHE A 40 -3.89 -5.41 -24.73
C PHE A 40 -3.46 -4.16 -23.94
N GLU A 41 -3.73 -2.97 -24.50
CA GLU A 41 -3.43 -1.69 -23.88
C GLU A 41 -4.14 -1.52 -22.54
N GLU A 42 -5.46 -1.78 -22.48
CA GLU A 42 -6.23 -1.75 -21.22
C GLU A 42 -5.69 -2.73 -20.18
N TYR A 43 -5.26 -3.91 -20.62
CA TYR A 43 -4.69 -4.92 -19.73
C TYR A 43 -3.35 -4.49 -19.13
N VAL A 44 -2.50 -3.89 -19.95
CA VAL A 44 -1.21 -3.34 -19.52
C VAL A 44 -1.42 -2.19 -18.55
N VAL A 45 -2.32 -1.26 -18.87
CA VAL A 45 -2.72 -0.15 -18.00
C VAL A 45 -3.13 -0.66 -16.62
N LEU A 46 -4.04 -1.63 -16.58
CA LEU A 46 -4.56 -2.20 -15.34
C LEU A 46 -3.47 -2.94 -14.53
N GLY A 47 -2.61 -3.70 -15.20
CA GLY A 47 -1.46 -4.34 -14.57
C GLY A 47 -0.49 -3.34 -13.96
N LEU A 48 -0.21 -2.23 -14.66
CA LEU A 48 0.65 -1.15 -14.18
C LEU A 48 0.10 -0.45 -12.93
N TYR A 49 -1.23 -0.25 -12.84
CA TYR A 49 -1.85 0.27 -11.63
C TYR A 49 -1.64 -0.67 -10.44
N LEU A 50 -1.91 -1.96 -10.64
CA LEU A 50 -1.76 -2.95 -9.57
C LEU A 50 -0.30 -3.06 -9.11
N ASP A 51 0.65 -3.09 -10.05
CA ASP A 51 2.08 -3.09 -9.76
C ASP A 51 2.52 -1.82 -9.01
N PHE A 52 1.94 -0.66 -9.33
CA PHE A 52 2.20 0.57 -8.58
C PHE A 52 1.77 0.46 -7.11
N TYR A 53 0.55 -0.02 -6.84
CA TYR A 53 0.09 -0.20 -5.46
C TYR A 53 0.90 -1.28 -4.73
N LEU A 54 1.22 -2.39 -5.40
CA LEU A 54 2.10 -3.42 -4.86
C LEU A 54 3.48 -2.85 -4.53
N LEU A 55 4.05 -2.00 -5.38
CA LEU A 55 5.31 -1.33 -5.13
C LEU A 55 5.27 -0.47 -3.86
N VAL A 56 4.21 0.33 -3.68
CA VAL A 56 4.04 1.15 -2.47
C VAL A 56 4.01 0.26 -1.22
N MET A 57 3.22 -0.82 -1.25
CA MET A 57 3.09 -1.76 -0.14
C MET A 57 4.40 -2.50 0.15
N TRP A 58 5.08 -2.95 -0.89
CA TRP A 58 6.35 -3.66 -0.80
C TRP A 58 7.45 -2.79 -0.18
N LEU A 59 7.63 -1.57 -0.69
CA LEU A 59 8.61 -0.63 -0.17
C LEU A 59 8.33 -0.21 1.29
N ALA A 60 7.05 -0.12 1.67
CA ALA A 60 6.67 0.17 3.04
C ALA A 60 6.97 -1.01 3.99
N TYR A 61 6.71 -2.25 3.57
CA TYR A 61 6.98 -3.46 4.35
C TYR A 61 8.49 -3.75 4.48
N GLU A 62 9.25 -3.56 3.41
CA GLU A 62 10.69 -3.85 3.35
C GLU A 62 11.58 -2.72 3.90
N MET A 63 10.98 -1.70 4.54
CA MET A 63 11.69 -0.51 5.01
C MET A 63 12.80 -0.79 6.04
N PHE A 64 12.60 -1.81 6.87
CA PHE A 64 13.53 -2.23 7.92
C PHE A 64 14.11 -3.64 7.67
N ALA A 65 13.99 -4.17 6.45
CA ALA A 65 14.33 -5.55 6.19
C ALA A 65 15.81 -5.89 6.40
N GLY A 66 16.70 -4.96 6.07
CA GLY A 66 18.13 -5.11 6.32
C GLY A 66 18.52 -4.95 7.79
N GLU A 67 17.66 -4.40 8.65
CA GLU A 67 17.92 -4.24 10.08
C GLU A 67 17.36 -5.38 10.94
N ASP A 68 16.54 -6.24 10.34
CA ASP A 68 15.95 -7.41 10.97
C ASP A 68 16.92 -8.59 11.12
N THR A 69 17.90 -8.72 10.23
CA THR A 69 18.80 -9.89 10.18
C THR A 69 19.80 -9.95 11.33
N ASP A 70 20.05 -8.83 12.03
CA ASP A 70 21.08 -8.72 13.07
C ASP A 70 20.57 -8.11 14.40
N ASP A 71 19.24 -8.06 14.61
CA ASP A 71 18.62 -7.28 15.70
C ASP A 71 19.12 -5.82 15.79
N SER A 72 19.61 -5.29 14.67
CA SER A 72 20.26 -3.98 14.58
C SER A 72 19.30 -2.80 14.72
N GLU A 73 18.01 -3.06 14.98
CA GLU A 73 17.07 -2.04 15.44
C GLU A 73 17.46 -1.49 16.83
N ASP A 74 18.01 -2.31 17.73
CA ASP A 74 18.50 -1.79 19.01
C ASP A 74 19.75 -0.93 18.80
N TYR A 75 20.56 -1.23 17.79
CA TYR A 75 21.63 -0.34 17.34
C TYR A 75 21.08 0.99 16.80
N LEU A 76 19.97 0.99 16.05
CA LEU A 76 19.34 2.23 15.58
C LEU A 76 18.93 3.16 16.73
N LYS A 77 18.55 2.62 17.89
CA LYS A 77 18.23 3.41 19.09
C LYS A 77 19.47 4.03 19.75
N THR A 78 20.64 3.41 19.58
CA THR A 78 21.91 3.93 20.14
C THR A 78 22.53 5.04 19.29
N LEU A 79 22.09 5.19 18.04
CA LEU A 79 22.60 6.23 17.16
C LEU A 79 22.17 7.62 17.66
N PRO A 80 23.03 8.65 17.56
CA PRO A 80 22.69 10.04 17.90
C PRO A 80 21.85 10.69 16.79
N VAL A 81 20.79 10.00 16.36
CA VAL A 81 19.89 10.41 15.28
C VAL A 81 18.50 10.53 15.88
N THR A 82 17.86 11.68 15.69
CA THR A 82 16.50 11.90 16.18
C THR A 82 15.51 11.00 15.46
N ARG A 83 14.44 10.58 16.15
CA ARG A 83 13.40 9.71 15.57
C ARG A 83 12.79 10.28 14.29
N TRP A 84 12.61 11.59 14.24
CA TRP A 84 12.12 12.31 13.05
C TRP A 84 13.10 12.26 11.88
N LYS A 85 14.40 12.38 12.18
CA LYS A 85 15.44 12.26 11.15
C LYS A 85 15.52 10.84 10.62
N LEU A 86 15.38 9.82 11.48
CA LEU A 86 15.30 8.43 11.03
C LEU A 86 14.08 8.20 10.13
N LEU A 87 12.89 8.68 10.56
CA LEU A 87 11.68 8.61 9.76
C LEU A 87 11.89 9.22 8.39
N ALA A 88 12.40 10.45 8.32
CA ALA A 88 12.66 11.12 7.04
C ALA A 88 13.67 10.37 6.16
N VAL A 89 14.77 9.86 6.74
CA VAL A 89 15.81 9.13 6.00
C VAL A 89 15.29 7.80 5.46
N LYS A 90 14.36 7.14 6.16
CA LYS A 90 13.74 5.89 5.71
C LYS A 90 12.58 6.14 4.72
N THR A 91 11.71 7.10 4.96
CA THR A 91 10.48 7.28 4.16
C THR A 91 10.69 8.11 2.89
N LEU A 92 11.51 9.18 2.94
CA LEU A 92 11.63 10.11 1.80
C LEU A 92 12.23 9.46 0.54
N PRO A 93 13.31 8.64 0.60
CA PRO A 93 13.83 8.00 -0.61
C PRO A 93 12.81 7.08 -1.29
N ARG A 94 12.01 6.37 -0.49
CA ARG A 94 10.96 5.45 -0.98
C ARG A 94 9.80 6.21 -1.60
N LEU A 95 9.33 7.28 -0.94
CA LEU A 95 8.34 8.18 -1.52
C LEU A 95 8.84 8.78 -2.83
N ALA A 96 10.05 9.34 -2.85
CA ALA A 96 10.63 9.91 -4.05
C ALA A 96 10.69 8.91 -5.21
N MET A 97 11.01 7.64 -4.93
CA MET A 97 11.03 6.58 -5.94
C MET A 97 9.63 6.24 -6.47
N VAL A 98 8.64 6.08 -5.58
CA VAL A 98 7.24 5.86 -5.96
C VAL A 98 6.75 7.00 -6.84
N TRP A 99 7.08 8.24 -6.49
CA TRP A 99 6.69 9.43 -7.25
C TRP A 99 7.39 9.54 -8.59
N ALA A 100 8.67 9.22 -8.66
CA ALA A 100 9.39 9.17 -9.92
C ALA A 100 8.76 8.15 -10.88
N ILE A 101 8.41 6.96 -10.39
CA ILE A 101 7.74 5.93 -11.19
C ILE A 101 6.35 6.38 -11.61
N GLY A 102 5.54 6.89 -10.67
CA GLY A 102 4.21 7.39 -11.00
C GLY A 102 4.25 8.51 -12.05
N ALA A 103 5.24 9.40 -11.99
CA ALA A 103 5.42 10.46 -12.99
C ALA A 103 5.71 9.87 -14.38
N VAL A 104 6.56 8.83 -14.46
CA VAL A 104 6.82 8.11 -15.71
C VAL A 104 5.55 7.44 -16.25
N LEU A 105 4.76 6.79 -15.39
CA LEU A 105 3.51 6.12 -15.78
C LEU A 105 2.46 7.11 -16.33
N ASN A 106 2.39 8.33 -15.78
CA ASN A 106 1.47 9.35 -16.30
C ASN A 106 1.92 9.94 -17.64
N LEU A 107 3.22 9.96 -17.94
CA LEU A 107 3.71 10.35 -19.26
C LEU A 107 3.33 9.34 -20.34
N THR A 108 3.11 8.07 -19.98
CA THR A 108 2.69 6.99 -20.90
C THR A 108 1.17 6.87 -21.03
N SER A 109 0.41 7.95 -20.80
CA SER A 109 -1.05 7.99 -20.91
C SER A 109 -1.81 7.05 -19.98
N VAL A 110 -1.16 6.54 -18.92
CA VAL A 110 -1.80 5.80 -17.83
C VAL A 110 -2.09 6.81 -16.70
N PRO A 111 -3.34 7.26 -16.50
CA PRO A 111 -3.63 8.32 -15.54
C PRO A 111 -3.56 7.83 -14.09
N VAL A 112 -2.37 7.51 -13.57
CA VAL A 112 -2.17 7.14 -12.16
C VAL A 112 -2.52 8.32 -11.22
N TYR A 113 -2.66 9.54 -11.77
CA TYR A 113 -2.94 10.77 -11.04
C TYR A 113 -4.32 11.40 -11.30
N ASP A 114 -5.32 10.65 -11.77
CA ASP A 114 -6.69 11.18 -11.87
C ASP A 114 -7.23 11.77 -10.54
N SER A 115 -6.62 11.37 -9.41
CA SER A 115 -6.62 12.12 -8.15
C SER A 115 -5.22 12.14 -7.53
N LEU A 116 -4.35 13.03 -8.04
CA LEU A 116 -2.97 13.21 -7.54
C LEU A 116 -2.92 13.30 -6.01
N LEU A 117 -3.84 14.04 -5.40
CA LEU A 117 -3.93 14.18 -3.94
C LEU A 117 -4.20 12.86 -3.23
N VAL A 118 -5.10 12.01 -3.75
CA VAL A 118 -5.37 10.68 -3.17
C VAL A 118 -4.14 9.79 -3.25
N SER A 119 -3.47 9.77 -4.40
CA SER A 119 -2.22 9.00 -4.57
C SER A 119 -1.09 9.50 -3.66
N VAL A 120 -1.01 10.81 -3.40
CA VAL A 120 -0.10 11.37 -2.39
C VAL A 120 -0.42 10.86 -1.01
N VAL A 121 -1.66 11.06 -0.58
CA VAL A 121 -2.05 10.77 0.79
C VAL A 121 -1.99 9.26 1.05
N PHE A 122 -2.36 8.44 0.06
CA PHE A 122 -2.24 7.00 0.10
C PHE A 122 -0.77 6.57 0.27
N SER A 123 0.11 6.96 -0.67
CA SER A 123 1.52 6.54 -0.63
C SER A 123 2.24 7.03 0.64
N ALA A 124 1.98 8.27 1.07
CA ALA A 124 2.51 8.80 2.33
C ALA A 124 1.96 8.05 3.55
N GLY A 125 0.65 7.80 3.60
CA GLY A 125 -0.01 7.07 4.69
C GLY A 125 0.52 5.65 4.83
N VAL A 126 0.65 4.92 3.72
CA VAL A 126 1.19 3.55 3.70
C VAL A 126 2.66 3.54 4.13
N MET A 127 3.49 4.46 3.63
CA MET A 127 4.92 4.53 3.99
C MET A 127 5.11 4.86 5.48
N LEU A 128 4.34 5.81 6.01
CA LEU A 128 4.37 6.16 7.43
C LEU A 128 3.89 5.00 8.30
N SER A 129 2.84 4.30 7.86
CA SER A 129 2.33 3.13 8.58
C SER A 129 3.30 1.96 8.52
N GLY A 130 3.97 1.73 7.39
CA GLY A 130 5.03 0.74 7.22
C GLY A 130 6.26 1.03 8.08
N PHE A 131 6.61 2.31 8.24
CA PHE A 131 7.64 2.71 9.21
C PHE A 131 7.27 2.27 10.64
N LEU A 132 6.01 2.51 11.05
CA LEU A 132 5.53 2.11 12.39
C LEU A 132 5.46 0.59 12.56
N LEU A 133 5.11 -0.14 11.51
CA LEU A 133 5.20 -1.60 11.47
C LEU A 133 6.65 -2.07 11.67
N GLY A 134 7.60 -1.46 10.96
CA GLY A 134 9.02 -1.77 11.03
C GLY A 134 9.62 -1.61 12.43
N ILE A 135 9.37 -0.48 13.10
CA ILE A 135 9.90 -0.23 14.46
C ILE A 135 9.24 -1.09 15.55
N SER A 136 8.17 -1.81 15.26
CA SER A 136 7.43 -2.57 16.28
C SER A 136 7.88 -4.01 16.32
N ASN A 137 7.45 -4.79 15.34
CA ASN A 137 7.95 -6.12 15.02
C ASN A 137 7.30 -6.56 13.71
N ARG A 138 7.92 -6.24 12.57
CA ARG A 138 7.40 -6.67 11.25
C ARG A 138 7.43 -8.19 11.05
N ARG A 139 8.16 -8.95 11.88
CA ARG A 139 8.15 -10.42 11.83
C ARG A 139 6.96 -11.04 12.55
N ASN A 140 6.15 -10.25 13.27
CA ASN A 140 4.91 -10.75 13.85
C ASN A 140 3.86 -10.96 12.74
N PRO A 141 3.53 -12.20 12.36
CA PRO A 141 2.65 -12.47 11.22
C PRO A 141 1.23 -11.94 11.44
N VAL A 142 0.76 -11.90 12.69
CA VAL A 142 -0.57 -11.38 13.03
C VAL A 142 -0.63 -9.88 12.80
N LEU A 143 0.41 -9.15 13.22
CA LEU A 143 0.48 -7.70 13.04
C LEU A 143 0.59 -7.34 11.56
N VAL A 144 1.38 -8.11 10.81
CA VAL A 144 1.48 -7.98 9.35
C VAL A 144 0.12 -8.24 8.70
N ALA A 145 -0.55 -9.35 9.03
CA ALA A 145 -1.85 -9.67 8.46
C ALA A 145 -2.89 -8.56 8.74
N VAL A 146 -2.93 -8.04 9.96
CA VAL A 146 -3.81 -6.92 10.35
C VAL A 146 -3.46 -5.63 9.58
N PHE A 147 -2.17 -5.32 9.42
CA PHE A 147 -1.72 -4.19 8.64
C PHE A 147 -2.14 -4.30 7.17
N PHE A 148 -1.87 -5.44 6.54
CA PHE A 148 -2.23 -5.70 5.15
C PHE A 148 -3.75 -5.73 4.96
N ALA A 149 -4.51 -6.26 5.92
CA ALA A 149 -5.97 -6.26 5.87
C ALA A 149 -6.53 -4.83 5.84
N ILE A 150 -5.98 -3.90 6.63
CA ILE A 150 -6.45 -2.52 6.65
C ILE A 150 -5.99 -1.77 5.38
N THR A 151 -4.76 -1.98 4.93
CA THR A 151 -4.13 -1.14 3.88
C THR A 151 -4.31 -1.65 2.46
N THR A 152 -4.38 -2.98 2.26
CA THR A 152 -4.37 -3.62 0.92
C THR A 152 -5.75 -4.03 0.47
N TYR A 153 -6.60 -4.44 1.41
CA TYR A 153 -7.95 -4.92 1.10
C TYR A 153 -8.79 -3.88 0.34
N PRO A 154 -8.76 -2.57 0.66
CA PRO A 154 -9.47 -1.55 -0.12
C PRO A 154 -8.99 -1.47 -1.57
N VAL A 155 -7.67 -1.52 -1.79
CA VAL A 155 -7.08 -1.52 -3.15
C VAL A 155 -7.53 -2.76 -3.93
N LEU A 156 -7.48 -3.93 -3.30
CA LEU A 156 -7.97 -5.18 -3.89
C LEU A 156 -9.47 -5.14 -4.16
N SER A 157 -10.28 -4.57 -3.27
CA SER A 157 -11.73 -4.50 -3.42
C SER A 157 -12.15 -3.60 -4.60
N VAL A 158 -11.48 -2.46 -4.78
CA VAL A 158 -11.70 -1.56 -5.93
C VAL A 158 -11.29 -2.25 -7.23
N PHE A 159 -10.14 -2.94 -7.22
CA PHE A 159 -9.65 -3.69 -8.37
C PHE A 159 -10.59 -4.83 -8.77
N VAL A 160 -11.04 -5.64 -7.81
CA VAL A 160 -12.01 -6.73 -8.05
C VAL A 160 -13.35 -6.18 -8.55
N SER A 161 -13.84 -5.09 -7.94
CA SER A 161 -15.09 -4.44 -8.39
C SER A 161 -14.99 -3.95 -9.83
N TYR A 162 -13.84 -3.39 -10.22
CA TYR A 162 -13.56 -2.96 -11.58
C TYR A 162 -13.50 -4.14 -12.56
N LEU A 163 -12.84 -5.25 -12.18
CA LEU A 163 -12.81 -6.47 -12.99
C LEU A 163 -14.22 -7.08 -13.20
N VAL A 164 -15.05 -7.10 -12.16
CA VAL A 164 -16.43 -7.60 -12.24
C VAL A 164 -17.29 -6.71 -13.14
N PHE A 165 -17.12 -5.39 -13.07
CA PHE A 165 -17.79 -4.43 -13.96
C PHE A 165 -17.44 -4.71 -15.44
N LEU A 166 -16.16 -4.88 -15.73
CA LEU A 166 -15.68 -5.16 -17.08
C LEU A 166 -16.20 -6.50 -17.64
N GLN A 167 -16.35 -7.52 -16.80
CA GLN A 167 -16.78 -8.85 -17.24
C GLN A 167 -18.29 -8.99 -17.43
N THR A 168 -19.08 -8.36 -16.56
CA THR A 168 -20.53 -8.59 -16.56
C THR A 168 -21.29 -7.57 -17.39
N GLY A 169 -20.65 -6.45 -17.77
CA GLY A 169 -21.34 -5.29 -18.35
C GLY A 169 -22.49 -4.78 -17.47
N ALA A 170 -22.58 -5.27 -16.23
CA ALA A 170 -23.74 -5.12 -15.39
C ALA A 170 -23.69 -3.75 -14.71
N PRO A 171 -24.77 -2.98 -14.77
CA PRO A 171 -24.88 -1.65 -14.20
C PRO A 171 -25.10 -1.69 -12.68
N LEU A 172 -24.49 -2.63 -11.94
CA LEU A 172 -24.58 -2.66 -10.47
C LEU A 172 -24.05 -1.35 -9.85
N ILE A 173 -23.25 -0.59 -10.61
CA ILE A 173 -22.71 0.73 -10.26
C ILE A 173 -23.40 1.88 -11.04
N SER A 174 -24.33 1.64 -11.99
CA SER A 174 -24.94 2.74 -12.77
C SER A 174 -25.78 3.71 -11.92
N LEU A 175 -26.34 3.24 -10.80
CA LEU A 175 -27.05 4.09 -9.85
C LEU A 175 -26.10 5.04 -9.09
N VAL A 176 -24.84 4.62 -8.89
CA VAL A 176 -23.77 5.39 -8.23
C VAL A 176 -23.03 6.28 -9.23
N TRP A 177 -22.90 5.84 -10.49
CA TRP A 177 -22.22 6.55 -11.57
C TRP A 177 -22.89 7.87 -11.97
N ASN A 178 -24.21 7.98 -11.77
CA ASN A 178 -24.95 9.23 -11.97
C ASN A 178 -24.49 10.36 -11.01
N HIS A 179 -23.75 10.03 -9.95
CA HIS A 179 -23.19 10.98 -8.98
C HIS A 179 -21.66 10.88 -8.97
N TRP A 180 -21.04 11.09 -10.14
CA TRP A 180 -19.59 11.03 -10.37
C TRP A 180 -18.74 11.74 -9.29
N VAL A 181 -19.22 12.88 -8.77
CA VAL A 181 -18.54 13.64 -7.70
C VAL A 181 -18.59 12.91 -6.35
N LEU A 182 -19.75 12.36 -5.98
CA LEU A 182 -19.94 11.62 -4.73
C LEU A 182 -19.12 10.33 -4.74
N TYR A 183 -19.07 9.65 -5.89
CA TYR A 183 -18.23 8.47 -6.11
C TYR A 183 -16.73 8.80 -5.93
N LYS A 184 -16.22 9.86 -6.56
CA LYS A 184 -14.82 10.27 -6.38
C LYS A 184 -14.46 10.62 -4.94
N ILE A 185 -15.41 11.19 -4.18
CA ILE A 185 -15.23 11.48 -2.75
C ILE A 185 -15.23 10.19 -1.93
N LEU A 186 -16.17 9.28 -2.19
CA LEU A 186 -16.25 7.98 -1.52
C LEU A 186 -15.02 7.11 -1.82
N ASP A 187 -14.60 7.01 -3.08
CA ASP A 187 -13.42 6.28 -3.52
C ASP A 187 -12.13 6.86 -2.90
N GLY A 188 -12.02 8.19 -2.88
CA GLY A 188 -10.95 8.88 -2.17
C GLY A 188 -10.92 8.56 -0.67
N LEU A 189 -12.07 8.56 0.00
CA LEU A 189 -12.18 8.18 1.42
C LEU A 189 -11.85 6.70 1.64
N LEU A 190 -12.30 5.82 0.75
CA LEU A 190 -12.07 4.38 0.81
C LEU A 190 -10.60 4.00 0.60
N LEU A 191 -9.78 4.84 -0.03
CA LEU A 191 -8.34 4.64 -0.17
C LEU A 191 -7.53 5.38 0.90
N VAL A 192 -7.90 6.64 1.21
CA VAL A 192 -7.14 7.51 2.12
C VAL A 192 -7.32 7.10 3.59
N VAL A 193 -8.56 6.84 4.02
CA VAL A 193 -8.83 6.49 5.42
C VAL A 193 -8.08 5.22 5.82
N PRO A 194 -8.16 4.09 5.08
CA PRO A 194 -7.43 2.89 5.46
C PRO A 194 -5.91 3.02 5.38
N ALA A 195 -5.38 3.87 4.48
CA ALA A 195 -3.95 4.13 4.40
C ALA A 195 -3.42 4.97 5.58
N THR A 196 -4.22 5.91 6.08
CA THR A 196 -3.81 6.88 7.13
C THR A 196 -4.23 6.47 8.54
N LEU A 197 -5.29 5.67 8.68
CA LEU A 197 -5.84 5.22 9.95
C LEU A 197 -4.80 4.42 10.78
N PRO A 198 -4.02 3.48 10.21
CA PRO A 198 -2.96 2.82 10.97
C PRO A 198 -1.98 3.86 11.51
N TYR A 199 -1.50 4.79 10.70
CA TYR A 199 -0.58 5.82 11.18
C TYR A 199 -1.15 6.60 12.38
N LEU A 200 -2.39 7.08 12.30
CA LEU A 200 -3.03 7.84 13.39
C LEU A 200 -3.15 7.01 14.68
N LEU A 201 -3.55 5.75 14.56
CA LEU A 201 -3.75 4.86 15.71
C LEU A 201 -2.43 4.43 16.34
N LEU A 202 -1.37 4.31 15.53
CA LEU A 202 -0.06 3.81 15.89
C LEU A 202 0.90 4.93 16.34
N PHE A 203 0.60 6.20 16.02
CA PHE A 203 1.40 7.36 16.41
C PHE A 203 1.73 7.42 17.92
N PRO A 204 0.83 7.07 18.86
CA PRO A 204 1.17 7.02 20.28
C PRO A 204 2.25 5.98 20.62
N VAL A 205 2.38 4.91 19.84
CA VAL A 205 3.40 3.87 20.04
C VAL A 205 4.78 4.40 19.65
N PHE A 206 4.87 5.24 18.61
CA PHE A 206 6.09 5.93 18.21
C PHE A 206 6.67 6.80 19.32
N ARG A 207 5.82 7.42 20.15
CA ARG A 207 6.28 8.21 21.31
C ARG A 207 6.98 7.35 22.37
N SER A 208 6.61 6.09 22.49
CA SER A 208 7.21 5.14 23.43
C SER A 208 8.38 4.33 22.86
N TRP A 209 8.87 4.64 21.65
CA TRP A 209 9.85 3.82 20.93
C TRP A 209 11.15 3.58 21.72
N ASP A 210 11.73 4.61 22.35
CA ASP A 210 13.00 4.46 23.08
C ASP A 210 12.87 3.67 24.40
N CYS A 211 11.67 3.60 24.97
CA CYS A 211 11.44 3.06 26.32
C CYS A 211 10.75 1.69 26.33
N SER A 212 10.54 1.07 25.16
CA SER A 212 9.77 -0.18 25.05
C SER A 212 10.49 -1.22 24.20
N SER A 213 10.27 -2.50 24.53
CA SER A 213 10.74 -3.62 23.72
C SER A 213 9.84 -3.81 22.49
N LYS A 214 10.37 -4.48 21.46
CA LYS A 214 9.64 -4.82 20.21
C LYS A 214 8.32 -5.55 20.48
N GLN A 215 8.35 -6.55 21.37
CA GLN A 215 7.17 -7.34 21.74
C GLN A 215 6.06 -6.47 22.35
N VAL A 216 6.41 -5.63 23.33
CA VAL A 216 5.44 -4.73 23.99
C VAL A 216 4.84 -3.74 22.99
N ARG A 217 5.65 -3.22 22.05
CA ARG A 217 5.12 -2.37 20.98
C ARG A 217 4.17 -3.13 20.06
N SER A 218 4.56 -4.32 19.61
CA SER A 218 3.74 -5.17 18.74
C SER A 218 2.37 -5.47 19.35
N GLU A 219 2.32 -5.84 20.63
CA GLU A 219 1.05 -6.06 21.34
C GLU A 219 0.20 -4.80 21.45
N LYS A 220 0.80 -3.66 21.79
CA LYS A 220 0.10 -2.37 21.85
C LYS A 220 -0.48 -1.98 20.49
N MET A 221 0.24 -2.26 19.40
CA MET A 221 -0.21 -1.99 18.05
C MET A 221 -1.34 -2.93 17.64
N LEU A 222 -1.23 -4.23 17.92
CA LEU A 222 -2.29 -5.20 17.69
C LEU A 222 -3.57 -4.80 18.41
N LYS A 223 -3.51 -4.43 19.69
CA LYS A 223 -4.68 -3.98 20.46
C LYS A 223 -5.36 -2.75 19.84
N ARG A 224 -4.57 -1.84 19.25
CA ARG A 224 -5.08 -0.61 18.62
C ARG A 224 -5.63 -0.84 17.21
N LEU A 225 -5.06 -1.80 16.48
CA LEU A 225 -5.48 -2.11 15.10
C LEU A 225 -6.56 -3.19 15.04
N ALA A 226 -6.76 -4.00 16.07
CA ALA A 226 -7.73 -5.09 16.08
C ALA A 226 -9.16 -4.60 15.82
N LEU A 227 -9.62 -3.57 16.54
CA LEU A 227 -10.97 -3.03 16.36
C LEU A 227 -11.17 -2.44 14.94
N PRO A 228 -10.28 -1.57 14.42
CA PRO A 228 -10.35 -1.12 13.04
C PRO A 228 -10.34 -2.25 12.01
N ALA A 229 -9.50 -3.28 12.20
CA ALA A 229 -9.41 -4.40 11.28
C ALA A 229 -10.71 -5.21 11.24
N VAL A 230 -11.28 -5.51 12.41
CA VAL A 230 -12.57 -6.19 12.51
C VAL A 230 -13.67 -5.34 11.89
N ALA A 231 -13.73 -4.03 12.20
CA ALA A 231 -14.70 -3.12 11.61
C ALA A 231 -14.58 -3.08 10.07
N TYR A 232 -13.36 -3.02 9.54
CA TYR A 232 -13.13 -3.08 8.09
C TYR A 232 -13.63 -4.39 7.48
N VAL A 233 -13.26 -5.53 8.07
CA VAL A 233 -13.69 -6.84 7.57
C VAL A 233 -15.22 -6.95 7.59
N VAL A 234 -15.89 -6.48 8.65
CA VAL A 234 -17.35 -6.52 8.77
C VAL A 234 -18.03 -5.62 7.75
N ILE A 235 -17.62 -4.36 7.65
CA ILE A 235 -18.19 -3.40 6.68
C ILE A 235 -18.10 -3.96 5.26
N TRP A 236 -16.96 -4.54 4.90
CA TRP A 236 -16.77 -5.06 3.55
C TRP A 236 -17.41 -6.43 3.32
N ALA A 237 -17.48 -7.30 4.33
CA ALA A 237 -18.26 -8.53 4.23
C ALA A 237 -19.72 -8.24 3.89
N GLU A 238 -20.31 -7.19 4.48
CA GLU A 238 -21.68 -6.78 4.16
C GLU A 238 -21.80 -6.22 2.73
N VAL A 239 -20.81 -5.44 2.26
CA VAL A 239 -20.80 -4.86 0.90
C VAL A 239 -20.78 -5.93 -0.20
N PHE A 240 -20.14 -7.09 0.02
CA PHE A 240 -20.06 -8.18 -0.98
C PHE A 240 -21.18 -9.23 -0.87
N THR A 241 -22.07 -9.13 0.13
CA THR A 241 -23.21 -10.05 0.30
C THR A 241 -24.54 -9.55 -0.27
N VAL A 242 -24.57 -8.33 -0.83
CA VAL A 242 -25.73 -7.71 -1.49
C VAL A 242 -25.52 -7.72 -2.99
#